data_AF-A0A672L0I6-F1
#
_entry.id   AF-A0A672L0I6-F1
#
_cell.length_a   1.000
_cell.length_b   1.000
_cell.length_c   1.000
_cell.angle_alpha   90.00
_cell.angle_beta   90.00
_cell.angle_gamma   90.00
#
_symmetry.space_group_name_H-M   'P 1'
#
loop_
_entity.id
_entity.type
_entity.pdbx_description
1 polymer ?
#
loop_
_entity_poly.entity_id
_entity_poly.type
_entity_poly.pdbx_seq_one_letter_code
_entity_poly.pdbx_strand_id
1 'polypeptide(L)'
;MSLSVVTFTERGKYLALDLGGTNFRVLVVKIRTGMRNSVRMYNKIYAIPLEIMQGTGEELFDHIVQCISDFLDYMGMKNTRLPLGFTFSFPCNQTGIDKGDLVSWTKGFKATDCEGYDVVDLLREAIKRRNEFDLDIVAIVNDTVGTMMTCAYEDPKCQIGLIAGTGSNVCYMEEMNNIEFVEGDEGQMCVNTEWGGFGENDNTEDIRTRYDREVDGGSLNPGKQRFEKMTSGMYLGEIVRQILIDLTKRGLLFRGRITERLKTKGIFETKFLSQIESDRLALLQVRSILQSLGLDSTCDDSIIVKEVCGAVSRRAAQLCGAGMAAVVDKIRENRGLDHLEITVGVDGTLYKLHPHFSTILKDTVRELAPNCKVDFILSEDGSGKGAALITAVMLTLGFFKG
;
A
#
# COMPACT_ATOMS: atom_id res chain seq x y z
N MET A 1 12.51 -7.54 18.33
CA MET A 1 12.82 -6.10 18.49
C MET A 1 11.55 -5.40 18.97
N SER A 2 11.49 -5.06 20.26
CA SER A 2 10.33 -4.41 20.87
C SER A 2 10.23 -2.94 20.42
N LEU A 3 9.41 -2.67 19.41
CA LEU A 3 9.08 -1.30 18.99
C LEU A 3 8.00 -0.79 19.95
N SER A 4 8.39 0.01 20.94
CA SER A 4 7.41 0.88 21.61
C SER A 4 6.92 1.90 20.58
N VAL A 5 5.62 1.86 20.29
CA VAL A 5 5.05 2.40 19.05
C VAL A 5 5.37 3.89 18.85
N VAL A 6 5.39 4.72 19.89
CA VAL A 6 5.94 6.09 19.87
C VAL A 6 6.37 6.44 21.30
N THR A 7 7.54 7.05 21.49
CA THR A 7 8.00 7.48 22.83
C THR A 7 7.68 8.93 23.16
N PHE A 8 7.23 9.71 22.16
CA PHE A 8 6.95 11.15 22.23
C PHE A 8 8.15 12.01 22.63
N THR A 9 9.36 11.46 22.51
CA THR A 9 10.63 12.17 22.74
C THR A 9 11.36 12.52 21.45
N GLU A 10 10.81 12.10 20.30
CA GLU A 10 11.43 12.23 18.98
C GLU A 10 11.61 13.71 18.60
N ARG A 11 12.80 14.09 18.12
CA ARG A 11 13.10 15.46 17.68
C ARG A 11 14.17 15.46 16.61
N GLY A 12 13.95 16.21 15.53
CA GLY A 12 14.95 16.33 14.47
C GLY A 12 14.38 16.65 13.10
N LYS A 13 15.27 16.54 12.09
CA LYS A 13 14.92 16.57 10.68
C LYS A 13 15.31 15.22 10.10
N TYR A 14 14.36 14.59 9.41
CA TYR A 14 14.50 13.26 8.86
C TYR A 14 14.14 13.31 7.39
N LEU A 15 14.94 12.67 6.55
CA LEU A 15 14.58 12.39 5.17
C LEU A 15 13.73 11.11 5.16
N ALA A 16 12.68 11.07 4.35
CA ALA A 16 11.92 9.86 4.11
C ALA A 16 11.76 9.65 2.61
N LEU A 17 11.91 8.42 2.17
CA LEU A 17 11.62 7.99 0.81
C LEU A 17 10.37 7.13 0.83
N ASP A 18 9.49 7.30 -0.15
CA ASP A 18 8.28 6.50 -0.28
C ASP A 18 8.16 5.93 -1.68
N LEU A 19 8.51 4.65 -1.80
CA LEU A 19 8.49 3.88 -3.03
C LEU A 19 7.54 2.70 -2.89
N GLY A 20 6.48 2.71 -3.70
CA GLY A 20 5.49 1.62 -3.71
C GLY A 20 4.55 1.59 -4.91
N GLY A 21 4.58 2.62 -5.75
CA GLY A 21 3.80 2.75 -6.98
C GLY A 21 4.52 3.64 -7.99
N THR A 22 3.80 4.18 -8.97
CA THR A 22 4.36 5.06 -10.02
C THR A 22 4.78 6.44 -9.51
N ASN A 23 4.22 6.87 -8.38
CA ASN A 23 4.53 8.13 -7.72
C ASN A 23 5.53 7.88 -6.59
N PHE A 24 6.80 8.15 -6.86
CA PHE A 24 7.84 8.16 -5.83
C PHE A 24 7.82 9.48 -5.09
N ARG A 25 7.98 9.47 -3.76
CA ARG A 25 8.01 10.70 -2.96
C ARG A 25 9.29 10.79 -2.17
N VAL A 26 9.87 11.98 -2.15
CA VAL A 26 10.96 12.35 -1.26
C VAL A 26 10.41 13.38 -0.28
N LEU A 27 10.61 13.16 1.02
CA LEU A 27 10.04 13.98 2.08
C LEU A 27 11.10 14.43 3.09
N VAL A 28 11.01 15.67 3.56
CA VAL A 28 11.67 16.10 4.80
C VAL A 28 10.60 16.26 5.88
N VAL A 29 10.74 15.49 6.95
CA VAL A 29 9.89 15.55 8.13
C VAL A 29 10.65 16.23 9.26
N LYS A 30 10.08 17.31 9.79
CA LYS A 30 10.62 18.08 10.92
C LYS A 30 9.77 17.81 12.14
N ILE A 31 10.32 17.07 13.10
CA ILE A 31 9.65 16.71 14.36
C ILE A 31 10.18 17.64 15.45
N ARG A 32 9.26 18.33 16.14
CA ARG A 32 9.56 19.15 17.31
C ARG A 32 8.71 18.69 18.49
N THR A 33 9.37 18.32 19.58
CA THR A 33 8.78 17.98 20.87
C THR A 33 9.08 19.10 21.89
N GLY A 34 8.08 19.50 22.68
CA GLY A 34 8.16 20.65 23.59
C GLY A 34 6.77 21.08 24.10
N MET A 35 6.58 22.38 24.42
CA MET A 35 5.26 22.89 24.90
C MET A 35 4.10 22.64 23.91
N ARG A 36 4.41 22.54 22.61
CA ARG A 36 3.49 22.04 21.58
C ARG A 36 4.27 21.10 20.67
N ASN A 37 3.86 19.84 20.63
CA ASN A 37 4.35 18.90 19.64
C ASN A 37 3.92 19.37 18.25
N SER A 38 4.84 19.38 17.29
CA SER A 38 4.53 19.72 15.91
C SER A 38 5.35 18.89 14.95
N VAL A 39 4.68 18.30 13.97
CA VAL A 39 5.29 17.63 12.82
C VAL A 39 5.04 18.50 11.59
N ARG A 40 6.09 18.92 10.90
CA ARG A 40 5.98 19.63 9.62
C ARG A 40 6.61 18.80 8.52
N MET A 41 5.89 18.62 7.43
CA MET A 41 6.33 17.82 6.29
C MET A 41 6.44 18.69 5.05
N TYR A 42 7.47 18.41 4.26
CA TYR A 42 7.67 18.95 2.93
C TYR A 42 7.94 17.74 2.04
N ASN A 43 7.26 17.64 0.90
CA ASN A 43 7.46 16.54 -0.03
C ASN A 43 7.49 17.04 -1.47
N LYS A 44 8.07 16.22 -2.33
CA LYS A 44 7.96 16.36 -3.79
C LYS A 44 7.70 14.98 -4.39
N ILE A 45 6.78 14.93 -5.34
CA ILE A 45 6.42 13.72 -6.07
C ILE A 45 7.23 13.67 -7.36
N TYR A 46 7.78 12.51 -7.64
CA TYR A 46 8.53 12.20 -8.84
C TYR A 46 7.85 11.01 -9.54
N ALA A 47 7.65 11.14 -10.85
CA ALA A 47 7.21 10.00 -11.65
C ALA A 47 8.40 9.04 -11.84
N ILE A 48 8.11 7.74 -11.77
CA ILE A 48 9.03 6.72 -12.26
C ILE A 48 8.49 6.25 -13.61
N PRO A 49 9.20 6.51 -14.73
CA PRO A 49 8.80 6.02 -16.04
C PRO A 49 8.71 4.49 -16.06
N LEU A 50 7.82 3.94 -16.91
CA LEU A 50 7.59 2.50 -16.96
C LEU A 50 8.84 1.73 -17.38
N GLU A 51 9.60 2.32 -18.30
CA GLU A 51 10.90 1.85 -18.78
C GLU A 51 11.95 1.76 -17.66
N ILE A 52 11.85 2.60 -16.62
CA ILE A 52 12.71 2.53 -15.43
C ILE A 52 12.17 1.50 -14.43
N MET A 53 10.84 1.45 -14.23
CA MET A 53 10.21 0.46 -13.34
C MET A 53 10.47 -1.00 -13.77
N GLN A 54 10.69 -1.21 -15.08
CA GLN A 54 10.90 -2.52 -15.71
C GLN A 54 12.27 -2.62 -16.40
N GLY A 55 13.18 -1.68 -16.11
CA GLY A 55 14.55 -1.67 -16.61
C GLY A 55 15.50 -2.47 -15.73
N THR A 56 16.70 -1.95 -15.51
CA THR A 56 17.67 -2.55 -14.58
C THR A 56 17.55 -1.96 -13.18
N GLY A 57 17.99 -2.71 -12.17
CA GLY A 57 18.09 -2.20 -10.80
C GLY A 57 19.00 -0.98 -10.70
N GLU A 58 20.11 -0.98 -11.43
CA GLU A 58 21.01 0.17 -11.50
C GLU A 58 20.29 1.44 -11.96
N GLU A 59 19.55 1.38 -13.08
CA GLU A 59 18.77 2.50 -13.61
C GLU A 59 17.68 2.98 -12.63
N LEU A 60 16.98 2.03 -11.97
CA LEU A 60 15.95 2.36 -11.00
C LEU A 60 16.51 3.13 -9.79
N PHE A 61 17.59 2.61 -9.19
CA PHE A 61 18.18 3.25 -8.01
C PHE A 61 18.92 4.54 -8.35
N ASP A 62 19.52 4.64 -9.55
CA ASP A 62 20.10 5.91 -10.03
C ASP A 62 19.03 7.00 -10.23
N HIS A 63 17.85 6.63 -10.76
CA HIS A 63 16.70 7.53 -10.87
C HIS A 63 16.21 7.98 -9.48
N ILE A 64 16.13 7.07 -8.52
CA ILE A 64 15.77 7.39 -7.12
C ILE A 64 16.76 8.42 -6.54
N VAL A 65 18.06 8.18 -6.67
CA VAL A 65 19.10 9.10 -6.16
C VAL A 65 19.08 10.45 -6.90
N GLN A 66 18.73 10.48 -8.19
CA GLN A 66 18.49 11.72 -8.93
C GLN A 66 17.33 12.53 -8.38
N CYS A 67 16.22 11.87 -8.03
CA CYS A 67 15.08 12.52 -7.40
C CYS A 67 15.45 13.07 -6.00
N ILE A 68 16.26 12.32 -5.24
CA ILE A 68 16.76 12.78 -3.93
C ILE A 68 17.64 14.02 -4.09
N SER A 69 18.58 14.02 -5.05
CA SER A 69 19.47 15.17 -5.30
C SER A 69 18.67 16.43 -5.60
N ASP A 70 17.73 16.34 -6.55
CA ASP A 70 16.85 17.44 -6.93
C ASP A 70 16.00 17.95 -5.75
N PHE A 71 15.49 17.04 -4.90
CA PHE A 71 14.75 17.44 -3.72
C PHE A 71 15.60 18.15 -2.67
N LEU A 72 16.82 17.66 -2.43
CA LEU A 72 17.75 18.27 -1.49
C LEU A 72 18.19 19.66 -1.96
N ASP A 73 18.39 19.84 -3.27
CA ASP A 73 18.64 21.15 -3.87
C ASP A 73 17.43 22.08 -3.70
N TYR A 74 16.21 21.60 -4.01
CA TYR A 74 14.97 22.35 -3.83
C TYR A 74 14.77 22.82 -2.37
N MET A 75 15.12 21.97 -1.41
CA MET A 75 15.00 22.27 0.02
C MET A 75 16.20 23.07 0.59
N GLY A 76 17.26 23.29 -0.19
CA GLY A 76 18.50 23.93 0.25
C GLY A 76 19.26 23.12 1.31
N MET A 77 19.25 21.79 1.20
CA MET A 77 19.79 20.84 2.19
C MET A 77 20.88 19.90 1.67
N LYS A 78 21.39 20.09 0.44
CA LYS A 78 22.36 19.17 -0.20
C LYS A 78 23.64 18.93 0.61
N ASN A 79 24.09 19.90 1.40
CA ASN A 79 25.29 19.79 2.25
C ASN A 79 24.99 19.25 3.67
N THR A 80 23.78 18.78 3.94
CA THR A 80 23.39 18.25 5.26
C THR A 80 23.26 16.74 5.20
N ARG A 81 24.05 16.03 6.00
CA ARG A 81 23.85 14.58 6.20
C ARG A 81 22.61 14.39 7.07
N LEU A 82 21.54 13.89 6.46
CA LEU A 82 20.26 13.64 7.12
C LEU A 82 20.05 12.15 7.33
N PRO A 83 19.53 11.73 8.50
CA PRO A 83 19.06 10.37 8.70
C PRO A 83 17.82 10.12 7.83
N LEU A 84 17.81 8.96 7.18
CA LEU A 84 16.83 8.56 6.18
C LEU A 84 16.07 7.31 6.61
N GLY A 85 14.75 7.38 6.53
CA GLY A 85 13.86 6.23 6.52
C GLY A 85 13.40 5.91 5.11
N PHE A 86 13.56 4.67 4.67
CA PHE A 86 13.17 4.22 3.35
C PHE A 86 11.89 3.39 3.44
N THR A 87 10.74 3.99 3.13
CA THR A 87 9.53 3.20 2.86
C THR A 87 9.67 2.51 1.51
N PHE A 88 9.80 1.18 1.56
CA PHE A 88 9.91 0.30 0.42
C PHE A 88 8.77 -0.73 0.47
N SER A 89 7.75 -0.50 -0.35
CA SER A 89 6.45 -1.18 -0.23
C SER A 89 6.42 -2.49 -0.99
N PHE A 90 7.40 -3.36 -0.78
CA PHE A 90 7.50 -4.67 -1.42
C PHE A 90 7.90 -5.72 -0.38
N PRO A 91 7.63 -7.01 -0.66
CA PRO A 91 8.05 -8.09 0.22
C PRO A 91 9.58 -8.09 0.36
N CYS A 92 10.06 -7.85 1.57
CA CYS A 92 11.48 -7.90 1.93
C CYS A 92 11.72 -8.92 3.04
N ASN A 93 12.78 -9.69 2.92
CA ASN A 93 13.30 -10.50 4.01
C ASN A 93 14.22 -9.61 4.86
N GLN A 94 13.68 -9.08 5.96
CA GLN A 94 14.42 -8.16 6.82
C GLN A 94 15.22 -8.92 7.88
N THR A 95 16.55 -8.80 7.82
CA THR A 95 17.48 -9.35 8.83
C THR A 95 17.95 -8.29 9.82
N GLY A 96 17.63 -7.02 9.56
CA GLY A 96 17.89 -5.87 10.43
C GLY A 96 16.98 -4.71 10.03
N ILE A 97 16.91 -3.66 10.86
CA ILE A 97 16.07 -2.50 10.57
C ILE A 97 16.54 -1.74 9.31
N ASP A 98 17.84 -1.80 9.00
CA ASP A 98 18.50 -1.17 7.86
C ASP A 98 18.95 -2.20 6.80
N LYS A 99 18.40 -3.41 6.80
CA LYS A 99 18.72 -4.48 5.85
C LYS A 99 17.48 -5.22 5.38
N GLY A 100 17.31 -5.36 4.08
CA GLY A 100 16.15 -6.05 3.53
C GLY A 100 16.38 -6.57 2.12
N ASP A 101 16.47 -7.90 1.99
CA ASP A 101 16.57 -8.53 0.68
C ASP A 101 15.20 -8.52 0.01
N LEU A 102 15.09 -7.96 -1.20
CA LEU A 102 13.83 -8.01 -1.95
C LEU A 102 13.48 -9.47 -2.28
N VAL A 103 12.33 -9.96 -1.82
CA VAL A 103 11.91 -11.35 -2.06
C VAL A 103 11.38 -11.51 -3.48
N SER A 104 10.47 -10.62 -3.88
CA SER A 104 9.91 -10.60 -5.23
C SER A 104 9.25 -9.26 -5.52
N TRP A 105 9.23 -8.86 -6.78
CA TRP A 105 8.47 -7.70 -7.21
C TRP A 105 6.97 -7.97 -7.19
N THR A 106 6.22 -6.94 -6.82
CA THR A 106 4.76 -6.91 -6.87
C THR A 106 4.27 -5.68 -7.64
N LYS A 107 2.97 -5.62 -7.90
CA LYS A 107 2.31 -4.52 -8.64
C LYS A 107 2.87 -4.38 -10.06
N GLY A 108 3.47 -3.23 -10.38
CA GLY A 108 3.95 -2.88 -11.73
C GLY A 108 5.47 -2.91 -11.91
N PHE A 109 6.23 -3.20 -10.86
CA PHE A 109 7.70 -3.20 -10.89
C PHE A 109 8.24 -4.53 -11.41
N LYS A 110 9.37 -4.47 -12.11
CA LYS A 110 10.07 -5.64 -12.64
C LYS A 110 11.56 -5.37 -12.94
N ALA A 111 12.17 -4.43 -12.22
CA ALA A 111 13.57 -4.08 -12.46
C ALA A 111 14.48 -5.29 -12.20
N THR A 112 15.38 -5.60 -13.14
CA THR A 112 16.30 -6.74 -12.99
C THR A 112 17.33 -6.50 -11.90
N ASP A 113 17.99 -7.55 -11.44
CA ASP A 113 19.11 -7.45 -10.49
C ASP A 113 18.75 -6.76 -9.16
N CYS A 114 17.47 -6.86 -8.77
CA CYS A 114 16.95 -6.38 -7.49
C CYS A 114 16.51 -7.52 -6.58
N GLU A 115 15.79 -8.52 -7.12
CA GLU A 115 15.30 -9.66 -6.32
C GLU A 115 16.48 -10.48 -5.79
N GLY A 116 16.46 -10.79 -4.48
CA GLY A 116 17.54 -11.44 -3.75
C GLY A 116 18.67 -10.51 -3.27
N TYR A 117 18.60 -9.21 -3.57
CA TYR A 117 19.60 -8.22 -3.14
C TYR A 117 19.06 -7.31 -2.04
N ASP A 118 19.95 -6.87 -1.14
CA ASP A 118 19.65 -5.87 -0.11
C ASP A 118 19.41 -4.51 -0.77
N VAL A 119 18.18 -4.02 -0.69
CA VAL A 119 17.77 -2.76 -1.32
C VAL A 119 18.42 -1.53 -0.68
N VAL A 120 18.86 -1.63 0.57
CA VAL A 120 19.62 -0.57 1.23
C VAL A 120 21.01 -0.47 0.59
N ASP A 121 21.65 -1.60 0.31
CA ASP A 121 22.94 -1.62 -0.37
C ASP A 121 22.82 -1.15 -1.83
N LEU A 122 21.76 -1.54 -2.56
CA LEU A 122 21.48 -1.00 -3.90
C LEU A 122 21.37 0.53 -3.89
N LEU A 123 20.68 1.10 -2.88
CA LEU A 123 20.57 2.55 -2.70
C LEU A 123 21.91 3.18 -2.32
N ARG A 124 22.70 2.56 -1.41
CA ARG A 124 24.04 3.04 -1.03
C ARG A 124 24.97 3.09 -2.24
N GLU A 125 24.97 2.06 -3.09
CA GLU A 125 25.79 2.02 -4.30
C GLU A 125 25.38 3.11 -5.30
N ALA A 126 24.09 3.36 -5.48
CA ALA A 126 23.61 4.46 -6.33
C ALA A 126 24.03 5.85 -5.80
N ILE A 127 23.99 6.06 -4.47
CA ILE A 127 24.47 7.30 -3.85
C ILE A 127 25.97 7.47 -4.09
N LYS A 128 26.77 6.40 -3.92
CA LYS A 128 28.21 6.41 -4.20
C LYS A 128 28.53 6.69 -5.66
N ARG A 129 27.83 6.06 -6.61
CA ARG A 129 28.00 6.32 -8.06
C ARG A 129 27.81 7.79 -8.40
N ARG A 130 26.83 8.45 -7.78
CA ARG A 130 26.54 9.86 -8.02
C ARG A 130 27.55 10.81 -7.38
N ASN A 131 28.05 10.48 -6.19
CA ASN A 131 29.10 11.23 -5.48
C ASN A 131 28.82 12.75 -5.31
N GLU A 132 27.56 13.11 -5.05
CA GLU A 132 27.11 14.51 -4.88
C GLU A 132 26.72 14.86 -3.43
N PHE A 133 26.27 13.87 -2.65
CA PHE A 133 25.78 14.02 -1.28
C PHE A 133 25.92 12.69 -0.53
N ASP A 134 25.80 12.74 0.79
CA ASP A 134 25.84 11.56 1.67
C ASP A 134 24.59 11.49 2.54
N LEU A 135 24.11 10.26 2.77
CA LEU A 135 22.90 9.99 3.56
C LEU A 135 23.16 8.88 4.55
N ASP A 136 22.48 8.98 5.69
CA ASP A 136 22.52 7.93 6.70
C ASP A 136 21.21 7.13 6.62
N ILE A 137 21.23 5.98 5.94
CA ILE A 137 20.03 5.13 5.81
C ILE A 137 19.87 4.34 7.11
N VAL A 138 18.90 4.77 7.92
CA VAL A 138 18.69 4.26 9.28
C VAL A 138 17.70 3.11 9.32
N ALA A 139 16.73 3.10 8.40
CA ALA A 139 15.68 2.11 8.40
C ALA A 139 15.12 1.89 7.00
N ILE A 140 14.76 0.64 6.71
CA ILE A 140 13.83 0.25 5.65
C ILE A 140 12.52 -0.21 6.28
N VAL A 141 11.40 0.25 5.73
CA VAL A 141 10.07 0.11 6.32
C VAL A 141 9.05 -0.24 5.22
N ASN A 142 8.07 -1.09 5.52
CA ASN A 142 6.91 -1.29 4.63
C ASN A 142 5.89 -0.14 4.81
N ASP A 143 5.13 0.20 3.76
CA ASP A 143 4.13 1.27 3.81
C ASP A 143 3.03 1.04 4.86
N THR A 144 2.63 -0.22 5.08
CA THR A 144 1.71 -0.60 6.17
C THR A 144 2.25 -0.19 7.54
N VAL A 145 3.51 -0.50 7.82
CA VAL A 145 4.19 -0.18 9.09
C VAL A 145 4.32 1.32 9.26
N GLY A 146 4.72 2.05 8.21
CA GLY A 146 4.74 3.52 8.24
C GLY A 146 3.35 4.11 8.54
N THR A 147 2.32 3.60 7.88
CA THR A 147 0.93 4.03 8.08
C THR A 147 0.45 3.80 9.51
N MET A 148 0.74 2.63 10.08
CA MET A 148 0.46 2.30 11.48
C MET A 148 1.15 3.29 12.43
N MET A 149 2.45 3.52 12.24
CA MET A 149 3.25 4.39 13.10
C MET A 149 2.79 5.85 13.04
N THR A 150 2.39 6.34 11.86
CA THR A 150 1.82 7.68 11.73
C THR A 150 0.52 7.82 12.49
N CYS A 151 -0.37 6.83 12.40
CA CYS A 151 -1.63 6.85 13.12
C CYS A 151 -1.39 6.72 14.63
N ALA A 152 -0.45 5.88 15.05
CA ALA A 152 -0.13 5.66 16.45
C ALA A 152 0.52 6.86 17.14
N TYR A 153 1.13 7.76 16.38
CA TYR A 153 1.59 9.06 16.90
C TYR A 153 0.44 9.94 17.40
N GLU A 154 -0.77 9.75 16.90
CA GLU A 154 -1.95 10.54 17.28
C GLU A 154 -2.94 9.75 18.13
N ASP A 155 -3.04 8.44 17.89
CA ASP A 155 -3.90 7.52 18.64
C ASP A 155 -3.09 6.33 19.20
N PRO A 156 -2.81 6.31 20.52
CA PRO A 156 -2.10 5.21 21.17
C PRO A 156 -2.76 3.82 21.04
N LYS A 157 -4.05 3.74 20.66
CA LYS A 157 -4.73 2.47 20.39
C LYS A 157 -4.37 1.87 19.03
N CYS A 158 -3.65 2.60 18.18
CA CYS A 158 -3.30 2.13 16.84
C CYS A 158 -2.20 1.07 16.90
N GLN A 159 -2.55 -0.14 16.46
CA GLN A 159 -1.65 -1.30 16.44
C GLN A 159 -1.76 -2.10 15.14
N ILE A 160 -2.45 -1.55 14.14
CA ILE A 160 -2.64 -2.16 12.82
C ILE A 160 -2.47 -1.07 11.76
N GLY A 161 -1.75 -1.40 10.69
CA GLY A 161 -1.64 -0.57 9.49
C GLY A 161 -2.27 -1.28 8.30
N LEU A 162 -3.20 -0.63 7.61
CA LEU A 162 -3.86 -1.14 6.41
C LEU A 162 -3.53 -0.27 5.20
N ILE A 163 -3.09 -0.91 4.12
CA ILE A 163 -2.98 -0.28 2.81
C ILE A 163 -4.04 -0.87 1.89
N ALA A 164 -4.90 -0.02 1.33
CA ALA A 164 -5.89 -0.37 0.32
C ALA A 164 -5.85 0.67 -0.81
N GLY A 165 -4.91 0.47 -1.75
CA GLY A 165 -4.59 1.41 -2.83
C GLY A 165 -4.28 0.67 -4.13
N THR A 166 -3.12 0.95 -4.74
CA THR A 166 -2.63 0.19 -5.92
C THR A 166 -2.46 -1.28 -5.58
N GLY A 167 -1.82 -1.57 -4.44
CA GLY A 167 -1.78 -2.90 -3.80
C GLY A 167 -2.69 -2.94 -2.56
N SER A 168 -2.68 -4.09 -1.88
CA SER A 168 -3.38 -4.31 -0.63
C SER A 168 -2.48 -5.07 0.34
N ASN A 169 -2.24 -4.52 1.53
CA ASN A 169 -1.43 -5.17 2.56
C ASN A 169 -1.87 -4.76 3.98
N VAL A 170 -1.51 -5.57 4.99
CA VAL A 170 -1.72 -5.25 6.40
C VAL A 170 -0.49 -5.59 7.24
N CYS A 171 -0.22 -4.76 8.25
CA CYS A 171 0.68 -5.08 9.34
C CYS A 171 -0.02 -4.95 10.69
N TYR A 172 0.48 -5.62 11.72
CA TYR A 172 -0.03 -5.48 13.09
C TYR A 172 1.06 -5.75 14.13
N MET A 173 0.83 -5.32 15.38
CA MET A 173 1.69 -5.66 16.51
C MET A 173 1.39 -7.07 17.00
N GLU A 174 2.37 -7.96 16.88
CA GLU A 174 2.34 -9.34 17.37
C GLU A 174 3.19 -9.49 18.63
N GLU A 175 2.80 -10.40 19.52
CA GLU A 175 3.55 -10.75 20.72
C GLU A 175 4.81 -11.54 20.33
N MET A 176 5.97 -11.18 20.89
CA MET A 176 7.26 -11.82 20.52
C MET A 176 7.26 -13.34 20.74
N ASN A 177 6.54 -13.83 21.75
CA ASN A 177 6.40 -15.25 22.01
C ASN A 177 5.69 -16.05 20.90
N ASN A 178 5.00 -15.38 19.96
CA ASN A 178 4.38 -15.98 18.79
C ASN A 178 5.28 -15.96 17.54
N ILE A 179 6.46 -15.32 17.61
CA ILE A 179 7.36 -15.12 16.47
C ILE A 179 8.54 -16.09 16.58
N GLU A 180 8.35 -17.31 16.05
CA GLU A 180 9.29 -18.43 16.23
C GLU A 180 10.69 -18.21 15.61
N PHE A 181 10.80 -17.33 14.61
CA PHE A 181 12.03 -17.12 13.83
C PHE A 181 12.86 -15.90 14.26
N VAL A 182 12.43 -15.18 15.30
CA VAL A 182 13.21 -14.08 15.91
C VAL A 182 13.50 -14.45 17.36
N GLU A 183 14.76 -14.37 17.77
CA GLU A 183 15.14 -14.65 19.16
C GLU A 183 14.51 -13.63 20.13
N GLY A 184 14.01 -14.15 21.26
CA GLY A 184 13.39 -13.38 22.35
C GLY A 184 11.88 -13.57 22.43
N ASP A 185 11.34 -13.61 23.64
CA ASP A 185 9.92 -13.81 23.96
C ASP A 185 9.26 -12.59 24.63
N GLU A 186 10.06 -11.58 24.98
CA GLU A 186 9.59 -10.36 25.65
C GLU A 186 9.22 -9.24 24.67
N GLY A 187 8.04 -8.63 24.88
CA GLY A 187 7.57 -7.47 24.13
C GLY A 187 6.81 -7.83 22.86
N GLN A 188 6.74 -6.88 21.92
CA GLN A 188 5.97 -7.00 20.69
C GLN A 188 6.79 -6.61 19.47
N MET A 189 6.52 -7.20 18.31
CA MET A 189 7.11 -6.79 17.03
C MET A 189 6.01 -6.58 16.00
N CYS A 190 6.18 -5.55 15.16
CA CYS A 190 5.28 -5.36 14.04
C CYS A 190 5.53 -6.44 12.97
N VAL A 191 4.50 -7.21 12.64
CA VAL A 191 4.53 -8.21 11.57
C VAL A 191 3.90 -7.61 10.33
N ASN A 192 4.69 -7.54 9.25
CA ASN A 192 4.17 -7.34 7.90
C ASN A 192 3.65 -8.68 7.38
N THR A 193 2.35 -8.78 7.12
CA THR A 193 1.72 -10.05 6.76
C THR A 193 1.94 -10.45 5.31
N GLU A 194 2.21 -9.48 4.43
CA GLU A 194 2.18 -9.66 2.97
C GLU A 194 0.93 -10.44 2.51
N TRP A 195 -0.25 -10.10 3.07
CA TRP A 195 -1.49 -10.85 2.88
C TRP A 195 -1.96 -10.96 1.41
N GLY A 196 -1.33 -10.21 0.51
CA GLY A 196 -1.63 -10.22 -0.91
C GLY A 196 -1.37 -11.60 -1.52
N GLY A 197 -0.39 -12.32 -0.98
CA GLY A 197 -0.04 -13.70 -1.33
C GLY A 197 -1.01 -14.77 -0.80
N PHE A 198 -2.02 -14.40 0.00
CA PHE A 198 -3.08 -15.34 0.37
C PHE A 198 -3.76 -15.89 -0.89
N GLY A 199 -4.03 -17.19 -0.94
CA GLY A 199 -4.55 -17.85 -2.15
C GLY A 199 -3.51 -18.53 -3.04
N GLU A 200 -2.21 -18.29 -2.86
CA GLU A 200 -1.14 -18.86 -3.73
C GLU A 200 -1.03 -20.39 -3.63
N ASN A 201 -1.43 -20.98 -2.52
CA ASN A 201 -1.51 -22.42 -2.28
C ASN A 201 -2.89 -23.02 -2.61
N ASP A 202 -3.63 -22.37 -3.52
CA ASP A 202 -4.97 -22.76 -3.99
C ASP A 202 -6.08 -22.77 -2.92
N ASN A 203 -5.84 -22.21 -1.72
CA ASN A 203 -6.82 -22.16 -0.63
C ASN A 203 -7.96 -21.13 -0.80
N THR A 204 -8.05 -20.47 -1.97
CA THR A 204 -9.11 -19.51 -2.32
C THR A 204 -9.80 -19.86 -3.64
N GLU A 205 -9.56 -21.05 -4.21
CA GLU A 205 -10.11 -21.42 -5.52
C GLU A 205 -11.64 -21.48 -5.57
N ASP A 206 -12.27 -21.75 -4.43
CA ASP A 206 -13.72 -21.80 -4.25
C ASP A 206 -14.39 -20.42 -4.40
N ILE A 207 -13.70 -19.34 -4.04
CA ILE A 207 -14.19 -17.96 -4.15
C ILE A 207 -13.69 -17.23 -5.41
N ARG A 208 -12.67 -17.76 -6.09
CA ARG A 208 -12.14 -17.18 -7.34
C ARG A 208 -13.06 -17.47 -8.52
N THR A 209 -13.43 -16.42 -9.25
CA THR A 209 -14.23 -16.54 -10.47
C THR A 209 -13.35 -16.80 -11.69
N ARG A 210 -13.97 -17.10 -12.85
CA ARG A 210 -13.25 -17.16 -14.13
C ARG A 210 -12.56 -15.84 -14.49
N TYR A 211 -13.13 -14.69 -14.06
CA TYR A 211 -12.57 -13.37 -14.36
C TYR A 211 -11.31 -13.10 -13.53
N ASP A 212 -11.28 -13.54 -12.27
CA ASP A 212 -10.08 -13.46 -11.43
C ASP A 212 -8.93 -14.31 -12.00
N ARG A 213 -9.25 -15.49 -12.56
CA ARG A 213 -8.26 -16.35 -13.24
C ARG A 213 -7.72 -15.72 -14.52
N GLU A 214 -8.57 -15.07 -15.31
CA GLU A 214 -8.16 -14.36 -16.52
C GLU A 214 -7.25 -13.16 -16.19
N VAL A 215 -7.60 -12.38 -15.15
CA VAL A 215 -6.76 -11.26 -14.69
C VAL A 215 -5.42 -11.75 -14.16
N ASP A 216 -5.42 -12.84 -13.40
CA ASP A 216 -4.19 -13.45 -12.88
C ASP A 216 -3.28 -13.98 -14.00
N GLY A 217 -3.83 -14.77 -14.93
CA GLY A 217 -3.08 -15.31 -16.07
C GLY A 217 -2.53 -14.24 -17.01
N GLY A 218 -3.20 -13.08 -17.11
CA GLY A 218 -2.77 -11.94 -17.90
C GLY A 218 -1.89 -10.91 -17.18
N SER A 219 -1.51 -11.16 -15.93
CA SER A 219 -0.74 -10.23 -15.08
C SER A 219 0.78 -10.38 -15.26
N LEU A 220 1.56 -9.48 -14.65
CA LEU A 220 3.03 -9.55 -14.66
C LEU A 220 3.59 -10.70 -13.81
N ASN A 221 2.80 -11.18 -12.85
CA ASN A 221 3.14 -12.19 -11.87
C ASN A 221 2.06 -13.29 -11.77
N PRO A 222 1.82 -14.10 -12.81
CA PRO A 222 0.78 -15.13 -12.81
C PRO A 222 0.92 -16.11 -11.65
N GLY A 223 -0.19 -16.45 -11.00
CA GLY A 223 -0.24 -17.37 -9.88
C GLY A 223 0.15 -16.74 -8.53
N LYS A 224 0.73 -15.53 -8.53
CA LYS A 224 1.14 -14.78 -7.33
C LYS A 224 0.13 -13.70 -6.95
N GLN A 225 0.18 -13.23 -5.70
CA GLN A 225 -0.62 -12.09 -5.23
C GLN A 225 -2.14 -12.25 -5.48
N ARG A 226 -2.66 -13.47 -5.34
CA ARG A 226 -4.03 -13.81 -5.77
C ARG A 226 -5.10 -13.07 -4.96
N PHE A 227 -4.90 -12.92 -3.65
CA PHE A 227 -5.81 -12.13 -2.81
C PHE A 227 -5.72 -10.64 -3.13
N GLU A 228 -4.52 -10.10 -3.34
CA GLU A 228 -4.33 -8.71 -3.75
C GLU A 228 -5.01 -8.41 -5.10
N LYS A 229 -4.98 -9.36 -6.04
CA LYS A 229 -5.66 -9.27 -7.34
C LYS A 229 -7.18 -9.20 -7.23
N MET A 230 -7.76 -9.71 -6.14
CA MET A 230 -9.21 -9.63 -5.90
C MET A 230 -9.64 -8.37 -5.14
N THR A 231 -8.69 -7.64 -4.54
CA THR A 231 -8.98 -6.60 -3.54
C THR A 231 -8.43 -5.21 -3.87
N SER A 232 -7.32 -5.11 -4.61
CA SER A 232 -6.60 -3.84 -4.80
C SER A 232 -6.93 -3.11 -6.11
N GLY A 233 -6.77 -1.79 -6.07
CA GLY A 233 -7.18 -0.88 -7.14
C GLY A 233 -6.50 -1.11 -8.48
N MET A 234 -5.32 -1.73 -8.51
CA MET A 234 -4.63 -2.11 -9.75
C MET A 234 -5.40 -3.16 -10.56
N TYR A 235 -6.18 -4.02 -9.91
CA TYR A 235 -6.80 -5.18 -10.57
C TYR A 235 -8.32 -5.11 -10.63
N LEU A 236 -9.00 -4.37 -9.73
CA LEU A 236 -10.48 -4.28 -9.76
C LEU A 236 -11.01 -3.83 -11.12
N GLY A 237 -10.36 -2.86 -11.75
CA GLY A 237 -10.74 -2.40 -13.08
C GLY A 237 -10.52 -3.43 -14.19
N GLU A 238 -9.50 -4.27 -14.08
CA GLU A 238 -9.29 -5.37 -15.02
C GLU A 238 -10.34 -6.47 -14.86
N ILE A 239 -10.78 -6.76 -13.63
CA ILE A 239 -11.89 -7.70 -13.38
C ILE A 239 -13.17 -7.15 -14.01
N VAL A 240 -13.48 -5.87 -13.77
CA VAL A 240 -14.61 -5.19 -14.43
C VAL A 240 -14.48 -5.32 -15.95
N ARG A 241 -13.32 -4.97 -16.53
CA ARG A 241 -13.10 -5.04 -17.98
C ARG A 241 -13.34 -6.45 -18.55
N GLN A 242 -12.89 -7.49 -17.87
CA GLN A 242 -13.11 -8.88 -18.29
C GLN A 242 -14.59 -9.28 -18.25
N ILE A 243 -15.33 -8.83 -17.24
CA ILE A 243 -16.79 -9.03 -17.16
C ILE A 243 -17.48 -8.29 -18.31
N LEU A 244 -17.11 -7.03 -18.58
CA LEU A 244 -17.70 -6.24 -19.65
C LEU A 244 -17.43 -6.86 -21.03
N ILE A 245 -16.23 -7.43 -21.26
CA ILE A 245 -15.92 -8.18 -22.48
C ILE A 245 -16.85 -9.39 -22.63
N ASP A 246 -17.05 -10.17 -21.58
CA ASP A 246 -17.95 -11.34 -21.63
C ASP A 246 -19.41 -10.95 -21.91
N LEU A 247 -19.92 -9.94 -21.20
CA LEU A 247 -21.27 -9.42 -21.42
C LEU A 247 -21.45 -8.88 -22.85
N THR A 248 -20.42 -8.22 -23.38
CA THR A 248 -20.41 -7.74 -24.78
C THR A 248 -20.43 -8.92 -25.75
N LYS A 249 -19.58 -9.95 -25.55
CA LYS A 249 -19.59 -11.18 -26.38
C LYS A 249 -20.96 -11.85 -26.42
N ARG A 250 -21.69 -11.78 -25.32
CA ARG A 250 -23.05 -12.34 -25.18
C ARG A 250 -24.15 -11.43 -25.72
N GLY A 251 -23.81 -10.28 -26.30
CA GLY A 251 -24.77 -9.33 -26.86
C GLY A 251 -25.55 -8.50 -25.82
N LEU A 252 -25.12 -8.53 -24.55
CA LEU A 252 -25.80 -7.84 -23.44
C LEU A 252 -25.31 -6.40 -23.21
N LEU A 253 -24.15 -6.06 -23.76
CA LEU A 253 -23.55 -4.73 -23.68
C LEU A 253 -23.07 -4.24 -25.04
N PHE A 254 -23.05 -2.93 -25.22
CA PHE A 254 -22.43 -2.22 -26.36
C PHE A 254 -22.83 -2.78 -27.72
N ARG A 255 -24.11 -3.21 -27.85
CA ARG A 255 -24.67 -3.83 -29.06
C ARG A 255 -23.87 -5.03 -29.57
N GLY A 256 -23.20 -5.75 -28.67
CA GLY A 256 -22.36 -6.90 -29.00
C GLY A 256 -21.00 -6.56 -29.63
N ARG A 257 -20.60 -5.28 -29.66
CA ARG A 257 -19.38 -4.83 -30.36
C ARG A 257 -18.23 -4.61 -29.39
N ILE A 258 -17.22 -5.47 -29.46
CA ILE A 258 -15.97 -5.30 -28.71
C ILE A 258 -15.08 -4.30 -29.43
N THR A 259 -14.90 -3.11 -28.84
CA THR A 259 -13.99 -2.08 -29.36
C THR A 259 -12.54 -2.34 -28.96
N GLU A 260 -11.57 -1.76 -29.70
CA GLU A 260 -10.15 -1.81 -29.30
C GLU A 260 -9.90 -1.15 -27.94
N ARG A 261 -10.69 -0.12 -27.61
CA ARG A 261 -10.67 0.49 -26.28
C ARG A 261 -11.03 -0.51 -25.18
N LEU A 262 -12.09 -1.31 -25.35
CA LEU A 262 -12.48 -2.32 -24.37
C LEU A 262 -11.43 -3.44 -24.21
N LYS A 263 -10.65 -3.72 -25.26
CA LYS A 263 -9.52 -4.67 -25.20
C LYS A 263 -8.27 -4.11 -24.52
N THR A 264 -8.18 -2.78 -24.37
CA THR A 264 -7.01 -2.11 -23.78
C THR A 264 -6.95 -2.39 -22.27
N LYS A 265 -5.91 -3.12 -21.83
CA LYS A 265 -5.64 -3.36 -20.40
C LYS A 265 -5.44 -2.03 -19.67
N GLY A 266 -5.95 -1.93 -18.45
CA GLY A 266 -5.80 -0.76 -17.59
C GLY A 266 -6.71 0.42 -17.94
N ILE A 267 -7.65 0.28 -18.89
CA ILE A 267 -8.55 1.38 -19.28
C ILE A 267 -9.48 1.82 -18.14
N PHE A 268 -9.78 0.92 -17.21
CA PHE A 268 -10.57 1.20 -16.01
C PHE A 268 -9.66 1.42 -14.80
N GLU A 269 -9.00 2.57 -14.72
CA GLU A 269 -8.29 2.98 -13.52
C GLU A 269 -9.23 3.08 -12.30
N THR A 270 -8.70 2.91 -11.08
CA THR A 270 -9.46 2.98 -9.81
C THR A 270 -10.29 4.28 -9.68
N LYS A 271 -9.79 5.39 -10.24
CA LYS A 271 -10.51 6.68 -10.26
C LYS A 271 -11.85 6.57 -11.00
N PHE A 272 -11.91 5.80 -12.10
CA PHE A 272 -13.13 5.64 -12.88
C PHE A 272 -14.13 4.75 -12.16
N LEU A 273 -13.68 3.68 -11.48
CA LEU A 273 -14.57 2.86 -10.64
C LEU A 273 -15.22 3.73 -9.55
N SER A 274 -14.39 4.52 -8.86
CA SER A 274 -14.85 5.43 -7.79
C SER A 274 -15.85 6.47 -8.32
N GLN A 275 -15.63 7.00 -9.52
CA GLN A 275 -16.56 7.92 -10.17
C GLN A 275 -17.87 7.23 -10.55
N ILE A 276 -17.82 6.12 -11.29
CA ILE A 276 -18.99 5.39 -11.80
C ILE A 276 -19.95 5.01 -10.65
N GLU A 277 -19.40 4.63 -9.49
CA GLU A 277 -20.19 4.21 -8.32
C GLU A 277 -20.67 5.36 -7.43
N SER A 278 -20.33 6.62 -7.74
CA SER A 278 -20.73 7.76 -6.93
C SER A 278 -22.25 7.93 -6.89
N ASP A 279 -22.81 8.08 -5.68
CA ASP A 279 -24.25 8.29 -5.46
C ASP A 279 -24.74 9.64 -5.98
N ARG A 280 -23.83 10.59 -6.15
CA ARG A 280 -24.15 11.95 -6.62
C ARG A 280 -24.16 12.07 -8.13
N LEU A 281 -23.75 11.03 -8.86
CA LEU A 281 -23.73 11.08 -10.32
C LEU A 281 -25.06 10.66 -10.91
N ALA A 282 -25.58 11.50 -11.79
CA ALA A 282 -26.66 11.13 -12.68
C ALA A 282 -26.18 10.10 -13.72
N LEU A 283 -27.08 9.24 -14.21
CA LEU A 283 -26.76 8.24 -15.24
C LEU A 283 -26.10 8.86 -16.50
N LEU A 284 -26.46 10.10 -16.86
CA LEU A 284 -25.84 10.82 -17.97
C LEU A 284 -24.35 11.10 -17.75
N GLN A 285 -23.91 11.30 -16.50
CA GLN A 285 -22.50 11.51 -16.19
C GLN A 285 -21.72 10.20 -16.22
N VAL A 286 -22.30 9.09 -15.74
CA VAL A 286 -21.74 7.74 -15.92
C VAL A 286 -21.53 7.44 -17.40
N ARG A 287 -22.54 7.73 -18.23
CA ARG A 287 -22.43 7.61 -19.68
C ARG A 287 -21.30 8.46 -20.26
N SER A 288 -21.18 9.72 -19.83
CA SER A 288 -20.11 10.61 -20.27
C SER A 288 -18.71 10.08 -19.92
N ILE A 289 -18.55 9.44 -18.76
CA ILE A 289 -17.29 8.80 -18.37
C ILE A 289 -16.97 7.65 -19.33
N LEU A 290 -17.92 6.74 -19.58
CA LEU A 290 -17.73 5.62 -20.49
C LEU A 290 -17.41 6.08 -21.92
N GLN A 291 -18.09 7.13 -22.40
CA GLN A 291 -17.81 7.74 -23.70
C GLN A 291 -16.42 8.39 -23.76
N SER A 292 -15.97 9.01 -22.67
CA SER A 292 -14.60 9.57 -22.58
C SER A 292 -13.51 8.49 -22.65
N LEU A 293 -13.83 7.27 -22.19
CA LEU A 293 -12.98 6.08 -22.37
C LEU A 293 -13.06 5.49 -23.79
N GLY A 294 -13.89 6.07 -24.67
CA GLY A 294 -14.11 5.60 -26.04
C GLY A 294 -15.01 4.37 -26.11
N LEU A 295 -15.90 4.19 -25.14
CA LEU A 295 -16.94 3.17 -25.15
C LEU A 295 -18.27 3.81 -25.59
N ASP A 296 -18.82 3.34 -26.72
CA ASP A 296 -20.13 3.80 -27.20
C ASP A 296 -21.24 3.18 -26.34
N SER A 297 -21.53 3.84 -25.21
CA SER A 297 -22.51 3.39 -24.23
C SER A 297 -23.87 4.07 -24.38
N THR A 298 -24.91 3.30 -24.12
CA THR A 298 -26.29 3.75 -23.89
C THR A 298 -26.56 3.99 -22.40
N CYS A 299 -27.75 4.47 -22.05
CA CYS A 299 -28.18 4.56 -20.66
C CYS A 299 -28.25 3.17 -20.00
N ASP A 300 -28.78 2.18 -20.71
CA ASP A 300 -28.89 0.80 -20.20
C ASP A 300 -27.51 0.17 -20.00
N ASP A 301 -26.58 0.39 -20.93
CA ASP A 301 -25.18 -0.04 -20.76
C ASP A 301 -24.57 0.59 -19.49
N SER A 302 -24.86 1.88 -19.25
CA SER A 302 -24.33 2.61 -18.10
C SER A 302 -24.85 2.05 -16.76
N ILE A 303 -26.11 1.59 -16.72
CA ILE A 303 -26.68 0.92 -15.55
C ILE A 303 -25.95 -0.41 -15.30
N ILE A 304 -25.83 -1.25 -16.33
CA ILE A 304 -25.17 -2.55 -16.21
C ILE A 304 -23.71 -2.39 -15.79
N VAL A 305 -22.98 -1.44 -16.39
CA VAL A 305 -21.58 -1.18 -16.02
C VAL A 305 -21.46 -0.74 -14.56
N LYS A 306 -22.38 0.13 -14.09
CA LYS A 306 -22.40 0.56 -12.68
C LYS A 306 -22.65 -0.62 -11.73
N GLU A 307 -23.57 -1.51 -12.06
CA GLU A 307 -23.84 -2.73 -11.27
C GLU A 307 -22.63 -3.68 -11.24
N VAL A 308 -21.94 -3.85 -12.37
CA VAL A 308 -20.71 -4.66 -12.43
C VAL A 308 -19.61 -4.06 -11.55
N CYS A 309 -19.39 -2.74 -11.61
CA CYS A 309 -18.44 -2.06 -10.73
C CYS A 309 -18.79 -2.30 -9.26
N GLY A 310 -20.05 -2.04 -8.88
CA GLY A 310 -20.54 -2.22 -7.51
C GLY A 310 -20.39 -3.65 -6.99
N ALA A 311 -20.64 -4.67 -7.82
CA ALA A 311 -20.44 -6.06 -7.42
C ALA A 311 -18.97 -6.38 -7.16
N VAL A 312 -18.06 -5.90 -8.01
CA VAL A 312 -16.60 -6.14 -7.88
C VAL A 312 -16.03 -5.41 -6.67
N SER A 313 -16.37 -4.12 -6.50
CA SER A 313 -15.85 -3.29 -5.41
C SER A 313 -16.41 -3.71 -4.05
N ARG A 314 -17.69 -4.11 -3.98
CA ARG A 314 -18.31 -4.67 -2.77
C ARG A 314 -17.59 -5.95 -2.34
N ARG A 315 -17.37 -6.89 -3.26
CA ARG A 315 -16.62 -8.13 -2.97
C ARG A 315 -15.22 -7.81 -2.46
N ALA A 316 -14.52 -6.88 -3.11
CA ALA A 316 -13.18 -6.47 -2.69
C ALA A 316 -13.16 -5.94 -1.25
N ALA A 317 -14.11 -5.07 -0.89
CA ALA A 317 -14.24 -4.54 0.46
C ALA A 317 -14.58 -5.62 1.50
N GLN A 318 -15.45 -6.57 1.16
CA GLN A 318 -15.82 -7.69 2.04
C GLN A 318 -14.63 -8.64 2.26
N LEU A 319 -13.86 -8.95 1.21
CA LEU A 319 -12.65 -9.78 1.34
C LEU A 319 -11.59 -9.11 2.23
N CYS A 320 -11.33 -7.81 2.03
CA CYS A 320 -10.48 -7.03 2.95
C CYS A 320 -11.04 -7.02 4.38
N GLY A 321 -12.36 -6.89 4.54
CA GLY A 321 -13.02 -6.93 5.84
C GLY A 321 -12.86 -8.26 6.55
N ALA A 322 -12.96 -9.38 5.83
CA ALA A 322 -12.72 -10.72 6.38
C ALA A 322 -11.25 -10.91 6.82
N GLY A 323 -10.30 -10.47 6.01
CA GLY A 323 -8.87 -10.49 6.38
C GLY A 323 -8.60 -9.63 7.63
N MET A 324 -9.17 -8.44 7.69
CA MET A 324 -9.03 -7.55 8.85
C MET A 324 -9.70 -8.13 10.10
N ALA A 325 -10.87 -8.76 9.97
CA ALA A 325 -11.57 -9.43 11.07
C ALA A 325 -10.68 -10.51 11.69
N ALA A 326 -9.98 -11.31 10.88
CA ALA A 326 -9.03 -12.30 11.37
C ALA A 326 -7.87 -11.67 12.16
N VAL A 327 -7.31 -10.55 11.68
CA VAL A 327 -6.22 -9.85 12.37
C VAL A 327 -6.66 -9.30 13.74
N VAL A 328 -7.78 -8.59 13.81
CA VAL A 328 -8.24 -8.01 15.08
C VAL A 328 -8.64 -9.08 16.08
N ASP A 329 -9.27 -10.16 15.62
CA ASP A 329 -9.69 -11.24 16.51
C ASP A 329 -8.49 -12.06 17.00
N LYS A 330 -7.47 -12.25 16.15
CA LYS A 330 -6.19 -12.84 16.58
C LYS A 330 -5.54 -12.02 17.70
N ILE A 331 -5.49 -10.69 17.57
CA ILE A 331 -4.93 -9.82 18.62
C ILE A 331 -5.74 -9.93 19.91
N ARG A 332 -7.07 -9.99 19.81
CA ARG A 332 -7.97 -10.17 20.96
C ARG A 332 -7.66 -11.51 21.67
N GLU A 333 -7.58 -12.61 20.92
CA GLU A 333 -7.33 -13.95 21.43
C GLU A 333 -5.92 -14.10 22.03
N ASN A 334 -4.89 -13.60 21.36
CA ASN A 334 -3.52 -13.58 21.85
C ASN A 334 -3.43 -12.94 23.25
N ARG A 335 -4.26 -11.92 23.52
CA ARG A 335 -4.30 -11.19 24.78
C ARG A 335 -5.29 -11.76 25.80
N GLY A 336 -6.01 -12.84 25.46
CA GLY A 336 -7.02 -13.45 26.32
C GLY A 336 -8.17 -12.50 26.66
N LEU A 337 -8.54 -11.60 25.74
CA LEU A 337 -9.57 -10.59 25.98
C LEU A 337 -10.95 -11.05 25.50
N ASP A 338 -11.98 -10.79 26.29
CA ASP A 338 -13.37 -10.96 25.87
C ASP A 338 -13.78 -9.90 24.84
N HIS A 339 -13.28 -8.67 25.02
CA HIS A 339 -13.53 -7.53 24.13
C HIS A 339 -12.23 -6.76 23.86
N LEU A 340 -12.05 -6.33 22.61
CA LEU A 340 -10.91 -5.52 22.18
C LEU A 340 -11.39 -4.17 21.63
N GLU A 341 -10.81 -3.07 22.12
CA GLU A 341 -10.87 -1.77 21.43
C GLU A 341 -9.51 -1.50 20.77
N ILE A 342 -9.50 -1.25 19.47
CA ILE A 342 -8.26 -1.10 18.69
C ILE A 342 -8.46 -0.12 17.54
N THR A 343 -7.38 0.55 17.16
CA THR A 343 -7.37 1.45 16.01
C THR A 343 -6.55 0.87 14.87
N VAL A 344 -7.04 1.05 13.65
CA VAL A 344 -6.37 0.75 12.38
C VAL A 344 -6.03 2.05 11.68
N GLY A 345 -4.74 2.30 11.46
CA GLY A 345 -4.28 3.35 10.56
C GLY A 345 -4.45 2.90 9.11
N VAL A 346 -5.15 3.68 8.28
CA VAL A 346 -5.42 3.31 6.88
C VAL A 346 -4.85 4.33 5.89
N ASP A 347 -4.23 3.85 4.83
CA ASP A 347 -3.88 4.63 3.63
C ASP A 347 -4.26 3.85 2.35
N GLY A 348 -4.24 4.54 1.21
CA GLY A 348 -4.50 3.99 -0.10
C GLY A 348 -5.63 4.70 -0.84
N THR A 349 -5.43 4.89 -2.14
CA THR A 349 -6.35 5.64 -3.01
C THR A 349 -7.72 4.98 -3.15
N LEU A 350 -7.79 3.64 -3.16
CA LEU A 350 -9.06 2.91 -3.23
C LEU A 350 -9.89 3.17 -1.96
N TYR A 351 -9.30 3.07 -0.78
CA TYR A 351 -9.99 3.36 0.47
C TYR A 351 -10.44 4.82 0.58
N LYS A 352 -9.58 5.76 0.15
CA LYS A 352 -9.82 7.21 0.22
C LYS A 352 -10.91 7.70 -0.73
N LEU A 353 -10.89 7.22 -1.98
CA LEU A 353 -11.67 7.81 -3.06
C LEU A 353 -12.94 7.02 -3.39
N HIS A 354 -12.98 5.72 -3.09
CA HIS A 354 -14.12 4.90 -3.45
C HIS A 354 -15.31 5.18 -2.51
N PRO A 355 -16.52 5.47 -3.05
CA PRO A 355 -17.65 5.93 -2.25
C PRO A 355 -18.10 4.92 -1.19
N HIS A 356 -18.01 3.62 -1.50
CA HIS A 356 -18.61 2.56 -0.69
C HIS A 356 -17.60 1.65 0.02
N PHE A 357 -16.32 1.67 -0.38
CA PHE A 357 -15.35 0.63 -0.01
C PHE A 357 -15.08 0.61 1.50
N SER A 358 -14.80 1.80 2.06
CA SER A 358 -14.49 1.94 3.48
C SER A 358 -15.68 1.57 4.38
N THR A 359 -16.90 1.91 3.97
CA THR A 359 -18.13 1.58 4.70
C THR A 359 -18.37 0.07 4.72
N ILE A 360 -18.35 -0.57 3.55
CA ILE A 360 -18.56 -2.02 3.43
C ILE A 360 -17.48 -2.81 4.19
N LEU A 361 -16.22 -2.38 4.13
CA LEU A 361 -15.13 -2.99 4.88
C LEU A 361 -15.41 -2.92 6.39
N LYS A 362 -15.76 -1.74 6.91
CA LYS A 362 -16.08 -1.54 8.34
C LYS A 362 -17.26 -2.39 8.79
N ASP A 363 -18.31 -2.46 7.97
CA ASP A 363 -19.50 -3.24 8.28
C ASP A 363 -19.18 -4.74 8.30
N THR A 364 -18.38 -5.22 7.35
CA THR A 364 -17.92 -6.62 7.31
C THR A 364 -17.07 -6.97 8.53
N VAL A 365 -16.16 -6.10 8.95
CA VAL A 365 -15.36 -6.31 10.18
C VAL A 365 -16.25 -6.39 11.41
N ARG A 366 -17.25 -5.51 11.51
CA ARG A 366 -18.19 -5.52 12.64
C ARG A 366 -19.03 -6.79 12.70
N GLU A 367 -19.43 -7.32 11.55
CA GLU A 367 -20.19 -8.56 11.46
C GLU A 367 -19.35 -9.79 11.81
N LEU A 368 -18.11 -9.85 11.32
CA LEU A 368 -17.24 -11.03 11.46
C LEU A 368 -16.42 -11.06 12.75
N ALA A 369 -16.13 -9.91 13.37
CA ALA A 369 -15.43 -9.79 14.64
C ALA A 369 -16.24 -8.94 15.65
N PRO A 370 -17.43 -9.38 16.07
CA PRO A 370 -18.36 -8.56 16.88
C PRO A 370 -17.82 -8.21 18.28
N ASN A 371 -16.82 -8.96 18.76
CA ASN A 371 -16.15 -8.70 20.05
C ASN A 371 -15.01 -7.66 19.93
N CYS A 372 -14.72 -7.18 18.73
CA CYS A 372 -13.70 -6.17 18.46
C CYS A 372 -14.36 -4.87 18.02
N LYS A 373 -14.19 -3.81 18.81
CA LYS A 373 -14.53 -2.44 18.42
C LYS A 373 -13.33 -1.82 17.72
N VAL A 374 -13.44 -1.72 16.40
CA VAL A 374 -12.34 -1.29 15.52
C VAL A 374 -12.61 0.11 14.98
N ASP A 375 -11.76 1.06 15.34
CA ASP A 375 -11.77 2.42 14.78
C ASP A 375 -10.79 2.50 13.61
N PHE A 376 -11.22 3.04 12.47
CA PHE A 376 -10.36 3.21 11.29
C PHE A 376 -10.06 4.68 11.09
N ILE A 377 -8.79 5.05 11.23
CA ILE A 377 -8.31 6.43 11.10
C ILE A 377 -7.54 6.56 9.79
N LEU A 378 -7.92 7.54 8.98
CA LEU A 378 -7.21 7.83 7.75
C LEU A 378 -5.88 8.51 8.06
N SER A 379 -4.79 7.93 7.56
CA SER A 379 -3.44 8.48 7.67
C SER A 379 -3.15 9.32 6.43
N GLU A 380 -3.08 10.65 6.60
CA GLU A 380 -2.60 11.54 5.55
C GLU A 380 -1.06 11.48 5.51
N ASP A 381 -0.50 11.11 4.35
CA ASP A 381 0.94 10.85 4.18
C ASP A 381 1.51 9.80 5.16
N GLY A 382 0.73 8.72 5.38
CA GLY A 382 0.99 7.72 6.41
C GLY A 382 2.36 7.08 6.33
N SER A 383 2.79 6.66 5.15
CA SER A 383 4.10 6.01 4.96
C SER A 383 5.27 6.95 5.27
N GLY A 384 5.29 8.16 4.69
CA GLY A 384 6.41 9.09 4.80
C GLY A 384 6.60 9.67 6.21
N LYS A 385 5.52 10.07 6.90
CA LYS A 385 5.59 10.49 8.31
C LYS A 385 6.04 9.34 9.21
N GLY A 386 5.56 8.13 8.92
CA GLY A 386 5.83 6.93 9.70
C GLY A 386 7.28 6.50 9.59
N ALA A 387 7.85 6.50 8.39
CA ALA A 387 9.26 6.24 8.18
C ALA A 387 10.15 7.20 8.97
N ALA A 388 9.84 8.50 8.93
CA ALA A 388 10.57 9.49 9.72
C ALA A 388 10.46 9.26 11.24
N LEU A 389 9.29 8.86 11.74
CA LEU A 389 9.08 8.51 13.14
C LEU A 389 9.91 7.28 13.54
N ILE A 390 9.90 6.22 12.71
CA ILE A 390 10.71 5.02 12.95
C ILE A 390 12.19 5.38 12.97
N THR A 391 12.67 6.15 11.99
CA THR A 391 14.05 6.67 11.98
C THR A 391 14.38 7.42 13.27
N ALA A 392 13.46 8.27 13.75
CA ALA A 392 13.68 9.02 14.99
C ALA A 392 13.78 8.11 16.23
N VAL A 393 12.92 7.09 16.32
CA VAL A 393 12.94 6.09 17.40
C VAL A 393 14.26 5.31 17.38
N MET A 394 14.70 4.84 16.21
CA MET A 394 15.96 4.08 16.07
C MET A 394 17.18 4.88 16.51
N LEU A 395 17.26 6.17 16.17
CA LEU A 395 18.34 7.03 16.63
C LEU A 395 18.29 7.30 18.13
N THR A 396 17.09 7.37 18.72
CA THR A 396 16.90 7.66 20.15
C THR A 396 17.26 6.44 21.00
N LEU A 397 16.92 5.24 20.55
CA LEU A 397 17.23 3.98 21.24
C LEU A 397 18.71 3.55 21.09
N GLY A 398 19.50 4.26 20.29
CA GLY A 398 20.94 4.02 20.18
C GLY A 398 21.33 2.83 19.32
N PHE A 399 20.40 2.26 18.53
CA PHE A 399 20.66 1.12 17.64
C PHE A 399 21.61 1.45 16.48
N PHE A 400 21.98 2.73 16.28
CA PHE A 400 22.86 3.21 15.20
C PHE A 400 24.26 3.65 15.67
N LYS A 401 24.73 3.20 16.84
CA LYS A 401 26.14 3.32 17.23
C LYS A 401 26.86 2.00 17.00
N GLY A 402 27.27 1.75 15.75
CA GLY A 402 28.10 0.61 15.35
C GLY A 402 28.84 0.92 14.07
#